data_AF-A0A3C1U0K7-F1
#
_entry.id   AF-A0A3C1U0K7-F1
#
_cell.length_a   1.000
_cell.length_b   1.000
_cell.length_c   1.000
_cell.angle_alpha   90.00
_cell.angle_beta   90.00
_cell.angle_gamma   90.00
#
_symmetry.space_group_name_H-M   'P 1'
#
loop_
_entity.id
_entity.type
_entity.pdbx_description
1 polymer ?
#
loop_
_entity_poly.entity_id
_entity_poly.type
_entity_poly.pdbx_seq_one_letter_code
_entity_poly.pdbx_strand_id
1 'polypeptide(L)'
;MTVNNSSLATWAATIEAVIFASEKPIRESDLRNHLPDDMELAPLITMIHKRFDETSGIELCQVGDSWAFRTRAEIAAHLNTRQEVERPLSRAALEVLAIIAYH
;
A
#
# COMPACT_ATOMS: atom_id res chain seq x y z
N MET A 1 -18.57 -1.21 29.70
CA MET A 1 -18.73 -1.08 28.23
C MET A 1 -17.41 -1.47 27.60
N THR A 2 -17.13 -2.77 27.57
CA THR A 2 -15.89 -3.36 27.07
C THR A 2 -16.03 -3.51 25.57
N VAL A 3 -15.58 -2.50 24.82
CA VAL A 3 -15.40 -2.68 23.38
C VAL A 3 -14.34 -3.77 23.23
N ASN A 4 -14.75 -4.86 22.61
CA ASN A 4 -14.02 -6.12 22.56
C ASN A 4 -12.71 -5.88 21.79
N ASN A 5 -11.56 -5.76 22.47
CA ASN A 5 -10.29 -5.38 21.84
C ASN A 5 -9.90 -6.29 20.66
N SER A 6 -10.39 -7.54 20.67
CA SER A 6 -10.23 -8.51 19.58
C SER A 6 -10.92 -8.08 18.28
N SER A 7 -12.12 -7.48 18.32
CA SER A 7 -12.80 -7.05 17.09
C SER A 7 -12.10 -5.86 16.46
N LEU A 8 -11.72 -4.87 17.27
CA LEU A 8 -11.02 -3.66 16.79
C LEU A 8 -9.67 -4.01 16.15
N ALA A 9 -8.92 -4.95 16.74
CA ALA A 9 -7.68 -5.45 16.16
C ALA A 9 -7.89 -6.18 14.83
N THR A 10 -8.95 -6.99 14.70
CA THR A 10 -9.32 -7.66 13.45
C THR A 10 -9.66 -6.66 12.35
N TRP A 11 -10.48 -5.65 12.65
CA TRP A 11 -10.85 -4.64 11.66
C TRP A 11 -9.68 -3.73 11.27
N ALA A 12 -8.79 -3.41 12.22
CA ALA A 12 -7.54 -2.74 11.91
C ALA A 12 -6.69 -3.58 10.94
N ALA A 13 -6.59 -4.90 11.14
CA ALA A 13 -5.90 -5.79 10.21
C ALA A 13 -6.60 -5.87 8.83
N THR A 14 -7.92 -5.83 8.78
CA THR A 14 -8.66 -5.78 7.51
C THR A 14 -8.36 -4.50 6.73
N ILE A 15 -8.44 -3.34 7.37
CA ILE A 15 -8.13 -2.05 6.74
C ILE A 15 -6.67 -1.98 6.32
N GLU A 16 -5.75 -2.47 7.16
CA GLU A 16 -4.34 -2.60 6.82
C GLU A 16 -4.14 -3.43 5.54
N ALA A 17 -4.78 -4.59 5.44
CA ALA A 17 -4.71 -5.46 4.26
C ALA A 17 -5.30 -4.79 3.01
N VAL A 18 -6.41 -4.05 3.14
CA VAL A 18 -7.02 -3.30 2.03
C VAL A 18 -6.06 -2.22 1.51
N ILE A 19 -5.48 -1.42 2.40
CA ILE A 19 -4.51 -0.37 2.03
C ILE A 19 -3.25 -0.97 1.42
N PHE A 20 -2.75 -2.07 1.97
CA PHE A 20 -1.57 -2.77 1.47
C PHE A 20 -1.78 -3.36 0.07
N ALA A 21 -2.95 -3.95 -0.20
CA ALA A 21 -3.26 -4.56 -1.49
C ALA A 21 -3.53 -3.54 -2.62
N SER A 22 -3.68 -2.25 -2.30
CA SER A 22 -4.00 -1.23 -3.28
C SER A 22 -2.76 -0.61 -3.92
N GLU A 23 -2.78 -0.53 -5.25
CA GLU A 23 -1.76 0.15 -6.06
C GLU A 23 -1.82 1.68 -5.93
N LYS A 24 -2.97 2.23 -5.52
CA LYS A 24 -3.23 3.68 -5.44
C LYS A 24 -3.70 4.07 -4.03
N PRO A 25 -3.51 5.33 -3.60
CA PRO A 25 -4.14 5.81 -2.37
C PRO A 25 -5.64 5.53 -2.36
N ILE A 26 -6.15 4.99 -1.26
CA ILE A 26 -7.56 4.63 -1.10
C ILE A 26 -8.24 5.73 -0.28
N ARG A 27 -9.39 6.21 -0.73
CA ARG A 27 -10.14 7.24 -0.01
C ARG A 27 -10.66 6.72 1.32
N GLU A 28 -10.76 7.63 2.27
CA GLU A 28 -11.35 7.35 3.57
C GLU A 28 -12.80 6.84 3.47
N SER A 29 -13.58 7.36 2.51
CA SER A 29 -14.93 6.86 2.22
C SER A 29 -14.95 5.41 1.75
N ASP A 30 -13.98 5.03 0.92
CA ASP A 30 -13.89 3.67 0.39
C ASP A 30 -13.46 2.69 1.48
N LEU A 31 -12.56 3.10 2.37
CA LEU A 31 -12.19 2.32 3.55
C LEU A 31 -13.38 2.10 4.50
N ARG A 32 -14.23 3.10 4.70
CA ARG A 32 -15.46 2.96 5.51
C ARG A 32 -16.42 1.92 4.95
N ASN A 33 -16.47 1.70 3.64
CA ASN A 33 -17.33 0.66 3.05
C ASN A 33 -16.92 -0.77 3.45
N HIS A 34 -15.70 -0.95 3.94
CA HIS A 34 -15.23 -2.23 4.49
C HIS A 34 -15.52 -2.40 5.98
N LEU A 35 -16.09 -1.39 6.63
CA LEU A 35 -16.38 -1.40 8.06
C LEU A 35 -17.90 -1.51 8.30
N PRO A 36 -18.31 -2.20 9.39
CA PRO A 36 -19.60 -2.02 10.02
C PRO A 36 -19.95 -0.57 10.34
N ASP A 37 -21.24 -0.22 10.28
CA ASP A 37 -21.75 1.14 10.52
C ASP A 37 -21.44 1.70 11.92
N ASP A 38 -21.22 0.83 12.90
CA ASP A 38 -20.96 1.21 14.30
C ASP A 38 -19.47 1.45 14.61
N MET A 39 -18.61 1.42 13.59
CA MET A 39 -17.17 1.46 13.76
C MET A 39 -16.50 2.65 13.10
N GLU A 40 -15.71 3.35 13.92
CA GLU A 40 -14.94 4.50 13.50
C GLU A 40 -13.59 4.08 12.90
N LEU A 41 -13.21 4.72 11.79
CA LEU A 41 -11.93 4.46 11.12
C LEU A 41 -10.73 5.05 11.88
N ALA A 42 -10.90 6.20 12.55
CA ALA A 42 -9.83 6.90 13.27
C ALA A 42 -9.07 6.02 14.31
N PRO A 43 -9.73 5.25 15.20
CA PRO A 43 -9.03 4.37 16.13
C PRO A 43 -8.30 3.22 15.41
N LEU A 44 -8.82 2.73 14.27
CA LEU A 44 -8.15 1.70 13.47
C LEU A 44 -6.87 2.24 12.84
N ILE A 45 -6.93 3.42 12.22
CA ILE A 45 -5.78 4.11 11.64
C ILE A 45 -4.70 4.37 12.71
N THR A 46 -5.11 4.82 13.90
CA THR A 46 -4.19 5.00 15.03
C THR A 46 -3.49 3.70 15.43
N MET A 47 -4.21 2.57 15.42
CA MET A 47 -3.63 1.26 15.70
C MET A 47 -2.65 0.83 14.61
N ILE A 48 -2.99 1.04 13.34
CA ILE A 48 -2.12 0.73 12.20
C ILE A 48 -0.83 1.57 12.28
N HIS A 49 -0.93 2.88 12.54
CA HIS A 49 0.24 3.73 12.74
C HIS A 49 1.18 3.21 13.83
N LYS A 50 0.64 2.68 14.95
CA LYS A 50 1.45 2.09 16.02
C LYS A 50 2.15 0.79 15.60
N ARG A 51 1.62 0.04 14.63
CA ARG A 51 2.27 -1.17 14.09
C ARG A 51 3.44 -0.82 13.16
N PHE A 52 3.33 0.30 12.44
CA PHE A 52 4.34 0.79 11.52
C PHE A 52 5.06 2.02 12.11
N ASP A 53 5.68 1.82 13.26
CA ASP A 53 6.41 2.86 13.98
C ASP A 53 7.75 3.23 13.30
N GLU A 54 8.60 3.99 14.00
CA GLU A 54 9.90 4.45 13.50
C GLU A 54 10.86 3.30 13.17
N THR A 55 10.62 2.10 13.72
CA THR A 55 11.44 0.91 13.44
C THR A 55 11.05 0.21 12.14
N SER A 56 9.89 0.54 11.56
CA SER A 56 9.43 -0.02 10.29
C SER A 56 9.95 0.79 9.10
N GLY A 57 10.37 0.10 8.03
CA GLY A 57 10.82 0.76 6.80
C GLY A 57 9.70 1.30 5.91
N ILE A 58 8.45 0.99 6.25
CA ILE A 58 7.26 1.55 5.62
C ILE A 58 6.41 2.28 6.65
N GLU A 59 5.63 3.23 6.17
CA GLU A 59 4.72 4.03 6.98
C GLU A 59 3.37 4.19 6.29
N LEU A 60 2.33 4.31 7.10
CA LEU A 60 1.01 4.69 6.64
C LEU A 60 0.99 6.21 6.45
N CYS A 61 0.71 6.67 5.23
CA CYS A 61 0.65 8.10 4.90
C CYS A 61 -0.76 8.51 4.49
N GLN A 62 -1.17 9.71 4.93
CA GLN A 62 -2.35 10.38 4.43
C GLN A 62 -1.97 11.28 3.24
N VAL A 63 -2.69 11.13 2.12
CA VAL A 63 -2.55 11.93 0.91
C VAL A 63 -3.92 12.54 0.59
N GLY A 64 -4.13 13.78 1.03
CA GLY A 64 -5.45 14.41 0.95
C GLY A 64 -6.46 13.67 1.84
N ASP A 65 -7.53 13.17 1.23
CA ASP A 65 -8.59 12.35 1.87
C ASP A 65 -8.33 10.84 1.76
N SER A 66 -7.12 10.44 1.35
CA SER A 66 -6.79 9.06 1.02
C SER A 66 -5.60 8.54 1.84
N TRP A 67 -5.47 7.22 1.93
CA TRP A 67 -4.46 6.52 2.70
C TRP A 67 -3.66 5.55 1.82
N ALA A 68 -2.35 5.46 2.06
CA ALA A 68 -1.47 4.52 1.38
C ALA A 68 -0.25 4.15 2.22
N PHE A 69 0.28 2.95 2.04
CA PHE A 69 1.62 2.62 2.52
C PHE A 69 2.70 3.22 1.60
N ARG A 70 3.74 3.76 2.21
CA ARG A 70 4.92 4.33 1.53
C ARG A 70 6.19 3.91 2.24
N THR A 71 7.28 3.80 1.51
CA THR A 71 8.61 3.64 2.11
C THR A 71 9.00 4.93 2.83
N ARG A 72 9.50 4.81 4.07
CA ARG A 72 10.06 5.95 4.79
C ARG A 72 11.23 6.56 4.03
N ALA A 73 11.36 7.88 4.06
CA ALA A 73 12.41 8.61 3.34
C ALA A 73 13.83 8.12 3.67
N GLU A 74 14.09 7.78 4.94
CA GLU A 74 15.38 7.28 5.42
C GLU A 74 15.76 5.93 4.79
N ILE A 75 14.78 5.07 4.53
CA ILE A 75 14.98 3.76 3.92
C ILE A 75 14.97 3.86 2.39
N ALA A 76 14.21 4.79 1.81
CA ALA A 76 14.12 4.98 0.37
C ALA A 76 15.51 5.18 -0.28
N ALA A 77 16.44 5.86 0.40
CA ALA A 77 17.82 6.03 -0.06
C ALA A 77 18.57 4.70 -0.24
N HIS A 78 18.29 3.71 0.60
CA HIS A 78 18.88 2.37 0.55
C HIS A 78 18.23 1.48 -0.53
N LEU A 79 16.97 1.75 -0.88
CA LEU A 79 16.24 1.03 -1.93
C LEU A 79 16.59 1.50 -3.35
N ASN A 80 17.27 2.64 -3.49
CA ASN A 80 17.81 3.14 -4.76
C ASN A 80 19.01 2.31 -5.27
N THR A 81 18.93 0.98 -5.15
CA THR A 81 19.85 0.06 -5.82
C THR A 81 19.39 -0.03 -7.26
N ARG A 82 19.94 0.84 -8.14
CA ARG A 82 19.80 0.81 -9.60
C ARG A 82 18.48 0.18 -10.06
N GLN A 83 17.41 0.98 -10.17
CA GLN A 83 16.34 0.62 -11.09
C GLN A 83 17.01 0.43 -12.46
N GLU A 84 17.25 -0.82 -12.82
CA GLU A 84 17.47 -1.19 -14.20
C GLU A 84 16.17 -0.80 -14.87
N VAL A 85 16.16 0.40 -15.46
CA VAL A 85 15.02 0.88 -16.23
C VAL A 85 14.80 -0.23 -17.25
N GLU A 86 13.74 -1.02 -17.07
CA GLU A 86 13.25 -1.89 -18.13
C GLU A 86 12.86 -0.96 -19.26
N ARG A 87 13.83 -0.68 -20.13
CA ARG A 87 13.56 0.06 -21.35
C ARG A 87 12.76 -0.92 -22.19
N PRO A 88 11.47 -0.65 -22.44
CA PRO A 88 10.72 -1.51 -23.33
C PRO A 88 11.48 -1.56 -24.65
N LEU A 89 11.62 -2.77 -25.19
CA LEU A 89 12.25 -2.97 -26.48
C LEU A 89 11.56 -2.04 -27.50
N SER A 90 12.35 -1.33 -28.30
CA SER A 90 11.79 -0.52 -29.36
C SER A 90 10.97 -1.40 -30.30
N ARG A 91 10.00 -0.81 -31.00
CA ARG A 91 9.23 -1.53 -32.02
C ARG A 91 10.15 -2.28 -33.00
N ALA A 92 11.25 -1.65 -33.41
CA ALA A 92 12.25 -2.27 -34.27
C ALA A 92 12.93 -3.50 -33.64
N ALA A 93 13.23 -3.46 -32.34
CA ALA A 93 13.82 -4.60 -31.64
C ALA A 93 12.82 -5.77 -31.45
N LEU A 94 11.54 -5.45 -31.22
CA LEU A 94 10.46 -6.45 -31.18
C LEU A 94 10.22 -7.11 -32.54
N GLU A 95 10.26 -6.34 -33.63
CA GLU A 95 10.12 -6.87 -34.99
C GLU A 95 11.21 -7.89 -35.33
N VAL A 96 12.46 -7.64 -34.93
CA VAL A 96 13.56 -8.60 -35.11
C VAL A 96 13.36 -9.86 -34.28
N LEU A 97 12.96 -9.72 -33.01
CA LEU A 97 12.65 -10.87 -32.15
C LEU A 97 11.52 -11.74 -32.70
N ALA A 98 10.48 -11.12 -33.27
CA ALA A 98 9.36 -11.84 -33.87
C ALA A 98 9.77 -12.63 -35.12
N ILE A 99 10.72 -12.13 -35.92
CA ILE A 99 11.27 -12.86 -37.07
C ILE A 99 12.01 -14.12 -36.59
N ILE A 100 12.89 -13.99 -35.60
CA ILE A 100 13.70 -15.11 -35.07
C ILE A 100 12.84 -16.15 -34.34
N ALA A 101 11.76 -15.74 -33.66
CA ALA A 101 10.95 -16.67 -32.86
C ALA A 101 10.00 -17.55 -33.69
N TYR A 102 9.70 -17.17 -34.94
CA TYR A 102 8.70 -17.85 -35.79
C TYR A 102 9.27 -18.43 -37.08
N HIS A 103 10.56 -18.23 -37.36
CA HIS A 103 11.28 -18.83 -38.49
C HIS A 103 12.43 -19.70 -37.99
#